data_AF-A0A9D6RII1-F1
#
_entry.id   AF-A0A9D6RII1-F1
#
_cell.length_a   1.000
_cell.length_b   1.000
_cell.length_c   1.000
_cell.angle_alpha   90.00
_cell.angle_beta   90.00
_cell.angle_gamma   90.00
#
_symmetry.space_group_name_H-M   'P 1'
#
loop_
_entity.id
_entity.type
_entity.pdbx_description
1 polymer ?
#
loop_
_entity_poly.entity_id
_entity_poly.type
_entity_poly.pdbx_seq_one_letter_code
_entity_poly.pdbx_strand_id
1 'polypeptide(L)'
;MLKSKALVRYAMLAFLFALPAGAGTSQADPMDKGSCEKGCGGDASCGKAASDWMKRMNLTEEQKNKIELIRVEQKQRVDAGMEQMRAEHKILREMLQGVATDDQLREQRKKAAVLHITIGDAMFDSMLRIRALLTPEQRKNMVMPHHGPMGRMEDGRGEKRDK
;
A
#
# COMPACT_ATOMS: atom_id res chain seq x y z
N MET A 1 2.40 46.66 -2.29
CA MET A 1 1.97 45.52 -1.45
C MET A 1 0.45 45.42 -1.46
N LEU A 2 -0.14 44.56 -2.28
CA LEU A 2 -1.58 44.28 -2.24
C LEU A 2 -1.81 42.76 -2.26
N LYS A 3 -2.42 42.27 -1.18
CA LYS A 3 -2.77 40.87 -0.95
C LYS A 3 -4.07 40.56 -1.70
N SER A 4 -4.00 39.79 -2.79
CA SER A 4 -5.19 39.32 -3.50
C SER A 4 -5.88 38.20 -2.71
N LYS A 5 -7.00 38.55 -2.08
CA LYS A 5 -7.89 37.62 -1.40
C LYS A 5 -8.72 36.85 -2.42
N ALA A 6 -8.90 35.57 -2.10
CA ALA A 6 -9.62 34.56 -2.86
C ALA A 6 -11.04 35.02 -3.28
N LEU A 7 -11.33 34.85 -4.55
CA LEU A 7 -12.68 34.79 -5.11
C LEU A 7 -12.77 33.47 -5.87
N VAL A 8 -13.36 32.46 -5.25
CA VAL A 8 -13.88 31.32 -6.00
C VAL A 8 -15.36 31.18 -5.62
N ARG A 9 -16.18 31.74 -6.51
CA ARG A 9 -17.63 31.58 -6.57
C ARG A 9 -17.89 30.16 -7.08
N TYR A 10 -18.42 29.27 -6.23
CA TYR A 10 -19.05 28.04 -6.70
C TYR A 10 -20.57 28.16 -6.48
N ALA A 11 -21.22 28.74 -7.49
CA ALA A 11 -22.61 28.48 -7.79
C ALA A 11 -22.61 27.57 -9.02
N MET A 12 -23.32 26.45 -8.93
CA MET A 12 -23.77 25.53 -10.00
C MET A 12 -23.77 24.12 -9.39
N LEU A 13 -24.76 23.26 -9.55
CA LEU A 13 -26.12 23.36 -10.07
C LEU A 13 -26.72 21.99 -9.74
N ALA A 14 -27.88 21.96 -9.10
CA ALA A 14 -28.63 20.73 -8.86
C ALA A 14 -29.03 20.12 -10.21
N PHE A 15 -28.49 18.94 -10.53
CA PHE A 15 -28.95 18.16 -11.68
C PHE A 15 -29.66 16.90 -11.18
N LEU A 16 -30.98 17.03 -11.05
CA LEU A 16 -31.91 15.92 -10.95
C LEU A 16 -31.96 15.21 -12.31
N PHE A 17 -31.34 14.04 -12.40
CA PHE A 17 -31.51 13.15 -13.56
C PHE A 17 -32.54 12.07 -13.21
N ALA A 18 -33.63 12.08 -13.98
CA ALA A 18 -34.74 11.14 -13.91
C ALA A 18 -34.34 9.74 -14.42
N LEU A 19 -34.91 8.70 -13.79
CA LEU A 19 -34.82 7.30 -14.20
C LEU A 19 -35.61 7.04 -15.49
N PRO A 20 -35.09 6.14 -16.35
CA PRO A 20 -35.93 5.21 -17.10
C PRO A 20 -35.76 3.77 -16.57
N ALA A 21 -36.91 3.15 -16.30
CA ALA A 21 -37.06 1.72 -16.06
C ALA A 21 -36.80 0.94 -17.36
N GLY A 22 -35.81 0.05 -17.33
CA GLY A 22 -35.55 -0.94 -18.37
C GLY A 22 -35.52 -2.33 -17.75
N ALA A 23 -36.58 -3.11 -17.95
CA ALA A 23 -36.63 -4.52 -17.61
C ALA A 23 -36.03 -5.32 -18.78
N GLY A 24 -34.78 -5.77 -18.61
CA GLY A 24 -34.14 -6.76 -19.48
C GLY A 24 -33.82 -8.00 -18.65
N THR A 25 -34.55 -9.09 -18.86
CA THR A 25 -34.22 -10.38 -18.26
C THR A 25 -33.15 -11.06 -19.11
N SER A 26 -31.88 -10.82 -18.78
CA SER A 26 -30.78 -11.66 -19.23
C SER A 26 -30.75 -12.92 -18.37
N GLN A 27 -31.16 -14.04 -18.95
CA GLN A 27 -31.00 -15.37 -18.37
C GLN A 27 -29.51 -15.71 -18.41
N ALA A 28 -28.83 -15.47 -17.29
CA ALA A 28 -27.47 -15.92 -17.04
C ALA A 28 -27.52 -17.29 -16.36
N ASP A 29 -26.78 -18.24 -16.93
CA ASP A 29 -26.61 -19.58 -16.38
C ASP A 29 -26.10 -19.52 -14.92
N PRO A 30 -26.59 -20.40 -14.02
CA PRO A 30 -26.12 -20.44 -12.65
C PRO A 30 -24.69 -20.98 -12.60
N MET A 31 -23.73 -20.05 -12.47
CA MET A 31 -22.38 -20.37 -12.04
C MET A 31 -22.43 -21.05 -10.67
N ASP A 32 -21.89 -22.26 -10.65
CA ASP A 32 -21.67 -23.14 -9.51
C ASP A 32 -21.05 -22.38 -8.33
N LYS A 33 -21.82 -22.28 -7.25
CA LYS A 33 -21.39 -21.69 -5.97
C LYS A 33 -20.56 -22.74 -5.22
N GLY A 34 -19.33 -22.95 -5.69
CA GLY A 34 -18.27 -23.57 -4.90
C GLY A 34 -17.89 -22.65 -3.75
N SER A 35 -18.61 -22.77 -2.63
CA SER A 35 -18.16 -22.60 -1.24
C SER A 35 -16.83 -21.83 -1.05
N CYS A 36 -16.91 -20.50 -1.05
CA CYS A 36 -15.89 -19.64 -0.44
C CYS A 36 -16.21 -19.47 1.05
N GLU A 37 -16.37 -20.57 1.79
CA GLU A 37 -16.71 -20.54 3.21
C GLU A 37 -15.70 -21.35 4.02
N LYS A 38 -14.42 -20.97 3.92
CA LYS A 38 -13.46 -21.09 5.03
C LYS A 38 -12.08 -20.54 4.69
N GLY A 39 -11.64 -19.58 5.50
CA GLY A 39 -10.22 -19.45 5.82
C GLY A 39 -9.46 -18.31 5.16
N CYS A 40 -9.88 -17.06 5.33
CA CYS A 40 -8.94 -15.93 5.27
C CYS A 40 -8.12 -15.91 6.57
N GLY A 41 -7.24 -16.90 6.72
CA GLY A 41 -6.38 -17.04 7.88
C GLY A 41 -5.22 -16.05 7.84
N GLY A 42 -5.38 -14.92 8.52
CA GLY A 42 -4.36 -14.41 9.44
C GLY A 42 -3.03 -13.90 8.87
N ASP A 43 -3.04 -12.96 7.95
CA ASP A 43 -1.82 -12.20 7.61
C ASP A 43 -1.60 -11.02 8.58
N ALA A 44 -1.61 -11.32 9.89
CA ALA A 44 -1.07 -10.46 10.92
C ALA A 44 0.48 -10.53 10.98
N SER A 45 1.11 -11.36 10.14
CA SER A 45 2.53 -11.69 10.21
C SER A 45 3.47 -10.56 9.77
N CYS A 46 3.09 -9.76 8.75
CA CYS A 46 3.96 -8.71 8.22
C CYS A 46 4.17 -7.53 9.19
N GLY A 47 3.16 -7.18 9.99
CA GLY A 47 3.28 -6.15 11.03
C GLY A 47 3.90 -6.66 12.34
N LYS A 48 3.79 -7.97 12.62
CA LYS A 48 4.18 -8.55 13.91
C LYS A 48 5.69 -8.74 14.02
N ALA A 49 6.37 -9.15 12.94
CA ALA A 49 7.83 -9.26 12.92
C ALA A 49 8.54 -7.90 13.12
N ALA A 50 8.00 -6.81 12.57
CA ALA A 50 8.51 -5.46 12.77
C ALA A 50 8.21 -4.87 14.17
N SER A 51 7.26 -5.44 14.92
CA SER A 51 6.96 -5.07 16.30
C SER A 51 7.75 -5.91 17.31
N ASP A 52 8.00 -7.18 16.99
CA ASP A 52 8.60 -8.15 17.91
C ASP A 52 10.10 -7.91 18.16
N TRP A 53 10.82 -7.20 17.28
CA TRP A 53 12.23 -6.84 17.56
C TRP A 53 12.38 -5.85 18.72
N MET A 54 11.44 -4.92 18.91
CA MET A 54 11.51 -3.94 20.00
C MET A 54 11.26 -4.57 21.37
N LYS A 55 10.37 -5.57 21.44
CA LYS A 55 10.08 -6.30 22.67
C LYS A 55 11.27 -7.12 23.18
N ARG A 56 12.17 -7.50 22.27
CA ARG A 56 13.38 -8.28 22.58
C ARG A 56 14.55 -7.42 23.04
N MET A 57 14.43 -6.09 22.96
CA MET A 57 15.44 -5.15 23.41
C MET A 57 14.98 -4.52 24.73
N ASN A 58 15.87 -4.43 25.71
CA ASN A 58 15.64 -3.68 26.96
C ASN A 58 15.66 -2.16 26.67
N LEU A 59 14.69 -1.67 25.89
CA LEU A 59 14.54 -0.25 25.58
C LEU A 59 14.03 0.49 26.81
N THR A 60 14.56 1.69 27.05
CA THR A 60 14.00 2.58 28.07
C THR A 60 12.64 3.10 27.64
N GLU A 61 11.80 3.53 28.58
CA GLU A 61 10.50 4.13 28.25
C GLU A 61 10.63 5.37 27.37
N GLU A 62 11.69 6.17 27.58
CA GLU A 62 11.98 7.32 26.74
C GLU A 62 12.31 6.91 25.29
N GLN A 63 13.11 5.85 25.10
CA GLN A 63 13.42 5.32 23.77
C GLN A 63 12.15 4.80 23.08
N LYS A 64 11.29 4.07 23.80
CA LYS A 64 10.02 3.55 23.27
C LYS A 64 9.12 4.67 22.77
N ASN A 65 8.93 5.72 23.56
CA ASN A 65 8.08 6.87 23.19
C ASN A 65 8.60 7.57 21.93
N LYS A 66 9.93 7.79 21.84
CA LYS A 66 10.55 8.41 20.65
C LYS A 66 10.41 7.53 19.41
N ILE A 67 10.59 6.21 19.56
CA ILE A 67 10.43 5.26 18.45
C ILE A 67 8.98 5.22 17.96
N GLU A 68 8.01 5.22 18.87
CA GLU A 68 6.59 5.20 18.50
C GLU A 68 6.20 6.45 17.71
N LEU A 69 6.68 7.63 18.12
CA LEU A 69 6.45 8.87 17.37
C LEU A 69 7.01 8.77 15.93
N ILE A 70 8.23 8.26 15.78
CA ILE A 70 8.84 8.05 14.45
C ILE A 70 7.99 7.09 13.61
N ARG A 71 7.47 6.01 14.20
CA ARG A 71 6.62 5.02 13.52
C ARG A 71 5.28 5.61 13.09
N VAL A 72 4.64 6.43 13.92
CA VAL A 72 3.38 7.10 13.56
C VAL A 72 3.58 8.03 12.37
N GLU A 73 4.62 8.86 12.39
CA GLU A 73 4.96 9.75 11.28
C GLU A 73 5.27 8.97 9.99
N GLN A 74 6.05 7.90 10.12
CA GLN A 74 6.40 7.01 9.01
C GLN A 74 5.17 6.35 8.41
N LYS A 75 4.28 5.84 9.26
CA LYS A 75 3.05 5.17 8.84
C LYS A 75 2.18 6.09 8.00
N GLN A 76 2.00 7.34 8.42
CA GLN A 76 1.22 8.31 7.64
C GLN A 76 1.79 8.53 6.23
N ARG A 77 3.12 8.67 6.11
CA ARG A 77 3.78 8.86 4.81
C ARG A 77 3.67 7.62 3.92
N VAL A 78 3.87 6.44 4.50
CA VAL A 78 3.76 5.17 3.77
C VAL A 78 2.33 4.90 3.34
N ASP A 79 1.34 5.10 4.21
CA ASP A 79 -0.06 4.88 3.89
C ASP A 79 -0.50 5.78 2.72
N ALA A 80 -0.14 7.07 2.75
CA ALA A 80 -0.41 8.00 1.66
C ALA A 80 0.26 7.58 0.34
N GLY A 81 1.53 7.16 0.38
CA GLY A 81 2.23 6.65 -0.81
C GLY A 81 1.59 5.36 -1.36
N MET A 82 1.15 4.46 -0.48
CA MET A 82 0.49 3.21 -0.85
C MET A 82 -0.87 3.46 -1.50
N GLU A 83 -1.65 4.43 -1.03
CA GLU A 83 -2.90 4.85 -1.67
C GLU A 83 -2.66 5.39 -3.09
N GLN A 84 -1.68 6.28 -3.25
CA GLN A 84 -1.29 6.79 -4.56
C GLN A 84 -0.83 5.67 -5.49
N MET A 85 0.01 4.76 -5.00
CA MET A 85 0.49 3.62 -5.81
C MET A 85 -0.66 2.72 -6.25
N ARG A 86 -1.65 2.46 -5.38
CA ARG A 86 -2.86 1.71 -5.75
C ARG A 86 -3.66 2.42 -6.85
N ALA A 87 -3.81 3.74 -6.76
CA ALA A 87 -4.48 4.54 -7.77
C ALA A 87 -3.75 4.48 -9.12
N GLU A 88 -2.43 4.69 -9.14
CA GLU A 88 -1.62 4.63 -10.36
C GLU A 88 -1.66 3.24 -11.02
N HIS A 89 -1.71 2.16 -10.22
CA HIS A 89 -1.89 0.80 -10.72
C HIS A 89 -3.29 0.55 -11.30
N LYS A 90 -4.34 1.15 -10.73
CA LYS A 90 -5.70 1.07 -11.28
C LYS A 90 -5.76 1.76 -12.65
N ILE A 91 -5.18 2.95 -12.76
CA ILE A 91 -5.07 3.69 -14.03
C ILE A 91 -4.30 2.87 -15.06
N LEU A 92 -3.14 2.31 -14.69
CA LEU A 92 -2.36 1.47 -15.60
C LEU A 92 -3.17 0.26 -16.11
N ARG A 93 -3.96 -0.38 -15.23
CA ARG A 93 -4.81 -1.52 -15.60
C ARG A 93 -5.91 -1.11 -16.58
N GLU A 94 -6.53 0.05 -16.38
CA GLU A 94 -7.54 0.61 -17.29
C GLU A 94 -6.90 0.97 -18.64
N MET A 95 -5.72 1.59 -18.64
CA MET A 95 -4.97 1.93 -19.87
C MET A 95 -4.60 0.69 -20.68
N LEU A 96 -4.19 -0.40 -20.03
CA LEU A 96 -3.86 -1.68 -20.69
C LEU A 96 -5.05 -2.33 -21.39
N GLN A 97 -6.28 -2.06 -20.92
CA GLN A 97 -7.51 -2.58 -21.54
C GLN A 97 -8.06 -1.64 -22.61
N GLY A 98 -7.57 -0.41 -22.66
CA GLY A 98 -8.01 0.62 -23.59
C GLY A 98 -7.13 0.73 -24.83
N VAL A 99 -7.08 1.94 -25.38
CA VAL A 99 -6.35 2.29 -26.61
C VAL A 99 -5.06 3.07 -26.32
N ALA A 100 -4.54 2.99 -25.09
CA ALA A 100 -3.33 3.71 -24.70
C ALA A 100 -2.12 3.18 -25.50
N THR A 101 -1.24 4.09 -25.90
CA THR A 101 0.00 3.74 -26.58
C THR A 101 1.03 3.17 -25.61
N ASP A 102 1.99 2.41 -26.12
CA ASP A 102 3.11 1.86 -25.34
C ASP A 102 3.87 2.92 -24.53
N ASP A 103 4.07 4.11 -25.11
CA ASP A 103 4.78 5.20 -24.44
C ASP A 103 4.00 5.71 -23.23
N GLN A 104 2.67 5.85 -23.35
CA GLN A 104 1.79 6.23 -22.24
C GLN A 104 1.80 5.17 -21.14
N LEU A 105 1.78 3.88 -21.50
CA LEU A 105 1.86 2.78 -20.54
C LEU A 105 3.20 2.77 -19.78
N ARG A 106 4.32 3.02 -20.48
CA ARG A 106 5.65 3.12 -19.87
C ARG A 106 5.73 4.33 -18.94
N GLU A 107 5.19 5.47 -19.33
CA GLU A 107 5.13 6.66 -18.48
C GLU A 107 4.32 6.39 -17.20
N GLN A 108 3.14 5.79 -17.33
CA GLN A 108 2.29 5.45 -16.20
C GLN A 108 2.98 4.45 -15.25
N ARG A 109 3.68 3.46 -15.79
CA ARG A 109 4.50 2.53 -14.98
C ARG A 109 5.64 3.25 -14.24
N LYS A 110 6.28 4.24 -14.86
CA LYS A 110 7.33 5.03 -14.20
C LYS A 110 6.80 5.79 -12.99
N LYS A 111 5.58 6.34 -13.05
CA LYS A 111 4.94 7.02 -11.90
C LYS A 111 4.79 6.06 -10.71
N ALA A 112 4.26 4.86 -10.95
CA ALA A 112 4.15 3.83 -9.92
C ALA A 112 5.53 3.39 -9.36
N ALA A 113 6.54 3.27 -10.22
CA ALA A 113 7.90 2.92 -9.80
C ALA A 113 8.54 3.98 -8.91
N VAL A 114 8.35 5.27 -9.22
CA VAL A 114 8.82 6.37 -8.38
C VAL A 114 8.16 6.34 -7.00
N LEU A 115 6.84 6.10 -6.94
CA LEU A 115 6.13 5.97 -5.65
C LEU A 115 6.67 4.81 -4.82
N HIS A 116 6.97 3.67 -5.45
CA HIS A 116 7.57 2.53 -4.76
C HIS A 116 8.92 2.88 -4.12
N ILE A 117 9.78 3.61 -4.85
CA ILE A 117 11.07 4.10 -4.31
C ILE A 117 10.83 5.06 -3.15
N THR A 118 9.95 6.06 -3.31
CA THR A 118 9.67 7.07 -2.28
C THR A 118 9.11 6.47 -0.98
N ILE A 119 8.17 5.53 -1.09
CA ILE A 119 7.67 4.76 0.06
C ILE A 119 8.86 4.08 0.74
N GLY A 120 9.77 3.56 -0.08
CA GLY A 120 10.88 2.83 0.42
C GLY A 120 11.93 3.64 1.16
N ASP A 121 12.26 4.81 0.63
CA ASP A 121 13.13 5.78 1.27
C ASP A 121 12.52 6.24 2.61
N ALA A 122 11.21 6.49 2.66
CA ALA A 122 10.53 6.87 3.91
C ALA A 122 10.64 5.79 5.01
N MET A 123 10.57 4.50 4.64
CA MET A 123 10.79 3.40 5.57
C MET A 123 12.25 3.35 6.06
N PHE A 124 13.19 3.55 5.14
CA PHE A 124 14.63 3.52 5.43
C PHE A 124 15.05 4.68 6.35
N ASP A 125 14.60 5.90 6.06
CA ASP A 125 14.86 7.09 6.88
C ASP A 125 14.36 6.92 8.31
N SER A 126 13.18 6.32 8.45
CA SER A 126 12.59 6.06 9.76
C SER A 126 13.39 5.01 10.53
N MET A 127 13.90 4.00 9.85
CA MET A 127 14.85 3.04 10.44
C MET A 127 16.14 3.74 10.88
N LEU A 128 16.72 4.65 10.09
CA LEU A 128 17.91 5.41 10.48
C LEU A 128 17.66 6.29 11.71
N ARG A 129 16.50 6.96 11.78
CA ARG A 129 16.09 7.74 12.96
C ARG A 129 15.99 6.87 14.20
N ILE A 130 15.42 5.67 14.08
CA ILE A 130 15.35 4.69 15.17
C ILE A 130 16.75 4.23 15.59
N ARG A 131 17.61 3.87 14.62
CA ARG A 131 19.00 3.45 14.86
C ARG A 131 19.80 4.48 15.68
N ALA A 132 19.55 5.77 15.45
CA ALA A 132 20.21 6.85 16.18
C ALA A 132 19.84 6.89 17.68
N LEU A 133 18.66 6.37 18.05
CA LEU A 133 18.20 6.28 19.44
C LEU A 133 18.76 5.06 20.19
N LEU A 134 19.27 4.07 19.47
CA LEU A 134 19.75 2.80 20.04
C LEU A 134 21.23 2.86 20.39
N THR A 135 21.62 2.16 21.47
CA THR A 135 23.03 1.92 21.80
C THR A 135 23.70 0.98 20.78
N PRO A 136 25.04 0.96 20.68
CA PRO A 136 25.75 0.04 19.80
C PRO A 136 25.36 -1.43 19.97
N GLU A 137 25.11 -1.87 21.21
CA GLU A 137 24.71 -3.22 21.57
C GLU A 137 23.28 -3.52 21.10
N GLN A 138 22.36 -2.57 21.31
CA GLN A 138 20.97 -2.70 20.86
C GLN A 138 20.87 -2.78 19.33
N ARG A 139 21.71 -2.04 18.59
CA ARG A 139 21.73 -2.06 17.12
C ARG A 139 22.01 -3.45 16.52
N LYS A 140 22.71 -4.33 17.24
CA LYS A 140 22.99 -5.71 16.77
C LYS A 140 21.72 -6.54 16.60
N ASN A 141 20.67 -6.20 17.36
CA ASN A 141 19.38 -6.89 17.32
C ASN A 141 18.36 -6.18 16.42
N MET A 142 18.74 -5.07 15.78
CA MET A 142 17.86 -4.31 14.91
C MET A 142 17.71 -5.05 13.59
N VAL A 143 16.48 -5.39 13.22
CA VAL A 143 16.18 -6.03 11.94
C VAL A 143 15.99 -4.95 10.88
N MET A 144 16.73 -5.07 9.77
CA MET A 144 16.56 -4.19 8.63
C MET A 144 15.19 -4.44 8.00
N PRO A 145 14.38 -3.38 7.74
CA PRO A 145 13.21 -3.52 6.88
C PRO A 145 13.71 -3.90 5.49
N HIS A 146 13.44 -5.13 5.07
CA HIS A 146 13.84 -5.60 3.75
C HIS A 146 12.90 -4.97 2.72
N HIS A 147 13.43 -4.13 1.81
CA HIS A 147 12.76 -3.83 0.54
C HIS A 147 12.85 -5.03 -0.38
N GLY A 148 12.18 -6.11 0.01
CA GLY A 148 11.90 -7.19 -0.91
C GLY A 148 10.63 -6.86 -1.71
N PRO A 149 10.51 -7.30 -2.97
CA PRO A 149 9.21 -7.29 -3.64
C PRO A 149 8.25 -8.08 -2.74
N MET A 150 7.24 -7.39 -2.20
CA MET A 150 6.16 -8.01 -1.43
C MET A 150 5.70 -9.27 -2.18
N GLY A 151 5.88 -10.42 -1.52
CA GLY A 151 5.97 -11.74 -2.11
C GLY A 151 5.16 -11.93 -3.39
N ARG A 152 5.89 -12.11 -4.51
CA ARG A 152 5.40 -12.98 -5.56
C ARG A 152 5.15 -14.32 -4.89
N MET A 153 3.89 -14.76 -4.92
CA MET A 153 3.47 -16.12 -4.62
C MET A 153 4.54 -17.10 -5.12
N GLU A 154 5.32 -17.65 -4.21
CA GLU A 154 6.16 -18.79 -4.49
C GLU A 154 5.18 -19.95 -4.57
N ASP A 155 4.83 -20.30 -5.80
CA ASP A 155 3.97 -21.42 -6.10
C ASP A 155 4.66 -22.67 -5.57
N GLY A 156 4.14 -23.18 -4.45
CA GLY A 156 4.40 -24.53 -3.96
C GLY A 156 3.85 -25.58 -4.93
N ARG A 157 4.26 -25.52 -6.20
CA ARG A 157 4.11 -26.59 -7.18
C ARG A 157 5.20 -27.63 -6.89
N GLY A 158 5.12 -28.21 -5.70
CA GLY A 158 5.86 -29.40 -5.31
C GLY A 158 5.41 -30.54 -6.19
N GLU A 159 6.15 -30.74 -7.28
CA GLU A 159 6.64 -32.04 -7.73
C GLU A 159 5.93 -33.24 -7.09
N LYS A 160 4.79 -33.63 -7.65
CA LYS A 160 4.41 -35.05 -7.64
C LYS A 160 5.01 -35.66 -8.90
N ARG A 161 6.28 -36.08 -8.76
CA ARG A 161 6.89 -37.05 -9.67
C ARG A 161 6.00 -38.28 -9.70
N ASP A 162 5.69 -38.70 -10.92
CA ASP A 162 5.03 -39.94 -11.25
C ASP A 162 5.67 -41.12 -10.50
N LYS A 163 4.83 -41.94 -9.86
CA LYS A 163 5.00 -43.38 -9.68
C LYS A 163 3.64 -44.06 -9.62
#